data_AF-A0A9P6DFS3-F1
#
_entry.id   AF-A0A9P6DFS3-F1
#
_cell.length_a   1.000
_cell.length_b   1.000
_cell.length_c   1.000
_cell.angle_alpha   90.00
_cell.angle_beta   90.00
_cell.angle_gamma   90.00
#
_symmetry.space_group_name_H-M   'P 1'
#
loop_
_entity.id
_entity.type
_entity.pdbx_description
1 polymer ?
#
loop_
_entity_poly.entity_id
_entity_poly.type
_entity_poly.pdbx_seq_one_letter_code
_entity_poly.pdbx_strand_id
1 'polypeptide(L)'
;MDTFYDKEKAVKTLERLILERTAAASSLQMYNLDVESTQKFGLSISQEEGDVASRLTRRNEETGEMEEATFGLQGIISNVNLLPFESRRSRSDNLNRLTHARQSVVLTGLGSTVFEQIVENCRRMYSMFSRYIPNAKLLPSSKFLSNQPSARGVDQHLTITAGNRFFTPVKQSAGLELVDIDRELDP
;
A
#
# COMPACT_ATOMS: atom_id res chain seq x y z
N MET A 1 21.06 0.45 23.09
CA MET A 1 22.06 0.13 22.07
C MET A 1 21.39 -0.55 20.89
N ASP A 2 21.11 0.23 19.85
CA ASP A 2 20.96 -0.23 18.47
C ASP A 2 22.25 0.21 17.74
N THR A 3 23.40 -0.12 18.34
CA THR A 3 24.74 0.37 17.97
C THR A 3 25.16 -0.03 16.55
N PHE A 4 24.33 -0.83 15.88
CA PHE A 4 24.56 -1.38 14.56
C PHE A 4 23.67 -0.76 13.46
N TYR A 5 22.64 0.04 13.81
CA TYR A 5 21.74 0.66 12.83
C TYR A 5 21.89 2.19 12.84
N ASP A 6 22.57 2.71 11.83
CA ASP A 6 22.72 4.15 11.60
C ASP A 6 21.42 4.73 11.02
N LYS A 7 20.56 5.20 11.92
CA LYS A 7 19.26 5.79 11.56
C LYS A 7 19.40 7.01 10.66
N GLU A 8 20.35 7.90 10.94
CA GLU A 8 20.55 9.12 10.16
C GLU A 8 20.97 8.78 8.72
N LYS A 9 21.89 7.83 8.57
CA LYS A 9 22.28 7.33 7.26
C LYS A 9 21.12 6.65 6.54
N ALA A 10 20.29 5.89 7.24
CA ALA A 10 19.11 5.27 6.64
C ALA A 10 18.11 6.32 6.13
N VAL A 11 17.84 7.37 6.90
CA VAL A 11 16.98 8.50 6.48
C VAL A 11 17.56 9.21 5.26
N LYS A 12 18.84 9.61 5.30
CA LYS A 12 19.51 10.25 4.16
C LYS A 12 19.48 9.38 2.90
N THR A 13 19.66 8.07 3.07
CA THR A 13 19.60 7.11 1.96
C THR A 13 18.19 7.01 1.40
N LEU A 14 17.16 6.96 2.26
CA LEU A 14 15.76 6.94 1.84
C LEU A 14 15.42 8.20 1.03
N GLU A 15 15.76 9.38 1.55
CA GLU A 15 15.47 10.66 0.89
C GLU A 15 16.13 10.74 -0.49
N ARG A 16 17.42 10.39 -0.57
CA ARG A 16 18.14 10.32 -1.83
C ARG A 16 17.45 9.38 -2.82
N LEU A 17 17.09 8.16 -2.39
CA LEU A 17 16.43 7.18 -3.26
C LEU A 17 15.05 7.65 -3.73
N ILE A 18 14.27 8.32 -2.88
CA ILE A 18 12.96 8.86 -3.27
C ILE A 18 13.14 9.93 -4.34
N LEU A 19 14.09 10.85 -4.15
CA LEU A 19 14.36 11.92 -5.10
C LEU A 19 14.88 11.39 -6.44
N GLU A 20 15.86 10.48 -6.40
CA GLU A 20 16.41 9.83 -7.60
C GLU A 20 15.33 9.08 -8.38
N ARG A 21 14.50 8.28 -7.69
CA ARG A 21 13.41 7.54 -8.32
C ARG A 21 12.32 8.46 -8.85
N THR A 22 12.01 9.54 -8.15
CA THR A 22 11.02 10.52 -8.63
C THR A 22 11.51 11.23 -9.89
N ALA A 23 12.80 11.56 -9.97
CA ALA A 23 13.38 12.18 -11.16
C ALA A 23 13.45 11.22 -12.36
N ALA A 24 13.66 9.92 -12.12
CA ALA A 24 13.81 8.91 -13.16
C ALA A 24 12.50 8.18 -13.53
N ALA A 25 11.42 8.36 -12.79
CA ALA A 25 10.19 7.60 -12.98
C ALA A 25 9.41 8.06 -14.21
N SER A 26 8.97 7.08 -15.01
CA SER A 26 7.94 7.25 -16.03
C SER A 26 6.53 7.28 -15.45
N SER A 27 6.35 6.83 -14.20
CA SER A 27 5.09 6.75 -13.48
C SER A 27 5.01 7.73 -12.31
N LEU A 28 3.78 8.06 -11.89
CA LEU A 28 3.53 8.95 -10.77
C LEU A 28 4.12 8.38 -9.47
N GLN A 29 4.79 9.23 -8.71
CA GLN A 29 5.33 8.85 -7.41
C GLN A 29 4.46 9.46 -6.32
N MET A 30 4.25 8.73 -5.23
CA MET A 30 3.43 9.26 -4.13
C MET A 30 4.07 10.52 -3.52
N TYR A 31 5.39 10.71 -3.63
CA TYR A 31 6.07 11.89 -3.12
C TYR A 31 5.69 13.20 -3.84
N ASN A 32 5.55 13.19 -5.17
CA ASN A 32 5.25 14.40 -5.97
C ASN A 32 3.76 14.58 -6.30
N LEU A 33 2.90 13.87 -5.58
CA LEU A 33 1.45 13.97 -5.74
C LEU A 33 0.88 15.17 -4.95
N ASP A 34 1.11 16.38 -5.44
CA ASP A 34 0.49 17.59 -4.90
C ASP A 34 -0.93 17.83 -5.48
N VAL A 35 -1.60 18.90 -5.02
CA VAL A 35 -2.97 19.23 -5.44
C VAL A 35 -3.03 19.64 -6.91
N GLU A 36 -2.02 20.38 -7.38
CA GLU A 36 -1.93 20.85 -8.77
C GLU A 36 -1.66 19.68 -9.71
N SER A 37 -0.74 18.81 -9.31
CA SER A 37 -0.38 17.52 -9.86
C SER A 37 -1.63 16.64 -10.02
N THR A 38 -2.43 16.46 -8.95
CA THR A 38 -3.68 15.67 -9.01
C THR A 38 -4.68 16.20 -10.03
N GLN A 39 -4.84 17.54 -10.13
CA GLN A 39 -5.72 18.18 -11.11
C GLN A 39 -5.15 18.10 -12.54
N LYS A 40 -3.85 18.34 -12.69
CA LYS A 40 -3.11 18.30 -13.96
C LYS A 40 -3.12 16.91 -14.58
N PHE A 41 -3.13 15.86 -13.77
CA PHE A 41 -3.19 14.49 -14.26
C PHE A 41 -4.60 14.02 -14.63
N GLY A 42 -5.64 14.85 -14.46
CA GLY A 42 -7.01 14.49 -14.85
C GLY A 42 -7.51 13.24 -14.16
N LEU A 43 -7.06 12.99 -12.92
CA LEU A 43 -7.36 11.78 -12.18
C LEU A 43 -8.84 11.76 -11.82
N SER A 44 -9.53 10.69 -12.22
CA SER A 44 -10.93 10.44 -11.94
C SER A 44 -11.10 9.05 -11.35
N ILE A 45 -12.11 8.86 -10.52
CA ILE A 45 -12.45 7.54 -10.01
C ILE A 45 -13.50 6.96 -10.95
N SER A 46 -13.16 5.85 -11.59
CA SER A 46 -14.09 5.06 -12.39
C SER A 46 -14.45 3.78 -11.65
N GLN A 47 -15.70 3.36 -11.83
CA GLN A 47 -16.19 2.07 -11.41
C GLN A 47 -16.86 1.46 -12.65
N GLU A 48 -16.33 0.34 -13.14
CA GLU A 48 -16.92 -0.36 -14.27
C GLU A 48 -18.20 -1.09 -13.83
N GLU A 49 -19.18 -1.19 -14.74
CA GLU A 49 -20.42 -1.92 -14.47
C GLU A 49 -20.12 -3.41 -14.24
N GLY A 50 -20.35 -3.88 -13.02
CA GLY A 50 -20.08 -5.26 -12.61
C GLY A 50 -18.75 -5.45 -11.86
N ASP A 51 -17.87 -4.43 -11.83
CA ASP A 51 -16.66 -4.48 -11.01
C ASP A 51 -16.97 -4.07 -9.55
N VAL A 52 -16.39 -4.83 -8.63
CA VAL A 52 -16.44 -4.55 -7.19
C VAL A 52 -15.38 -3.50 -6.81
N ALA A 53 -14.35 -3.33 -7.65
CA ALA A 53 -13.26 -2.40 -7.42
C ALA A 53 -13.53 -1.01 -8.04
N SER A 54 -13.18 0.05 -7.30
CA SER A 54 -13.07 1.40 -7.85
C SER A 54 -11.61 1.66 -8.20
N ARG A 55 -11.35 2.14 -9.42
CA ARG A 55 -10.00 2.38 -9.92
C ARG A 55 -9.78 3.87 -10.08
N LEU A 56 -8.54 4.30 -9.85
CA LEU A 56 -8.13 5.64 -10.23
C LEU A 56 -7.70 5.59 -11.69
N THR A 57 -8.39 6.33 -12.54
CA THR A 57 -8.13 6.36 -13.97
C THR A 57 -7.76 7.75 -14.44
N ARG A 58 -6.86 7.81 -15.40
CA ARG A 58 -6.50 9.00 -16.16
C ARG A 58 -7.06 8.86 -17.56
N ARG A 59 -7.74 9.90 -18.05
CA ARG A 59 -8.16 9.95 -19.44
C ARG A 59 -7.09 10.67 -20.26
N ASN A 60 -6.64 10.06 -21.35
CA ASN A 60 -5.82 10.73 -22.33
C ASN A 60 -6.72 11.60 -23.22
N GLU A 61 -6.50 12.92 -23.23
CA GLU A 61 -7.33 13.85 -24.00
C GLU A 61 -7.11 13.71 -25.52
N GLU A 62 -5.93 13.24 -25.94
CA GLU A 62 -5.56 13.11 -27.35
C GLU A 62 -6.08 11.79 -27.96
N THR A 63 -5.96 10.67 -27.24
CA THR A 63 -6.39 9.36 -27.73
C THR A 63 -7.81 8.98 -27.26
N GLY A 64 -8.32 9.64 -26.23
CA GLY A 64 -9.60 9.31 -25.60
C GLY A 64 -9.56 8.06 -24.72
N GLU A 65 -8.42 7.38 -24.63
CA GLU A 65 -8.23 6.15 -23.85
C GLU A 65 -8.25 6.44 -22.34
N MET A 66 -8.70 5.44 -21.57
CA MET A 66 -8.63 5.47 -20.11
C MET A 66 -7.51 4.54 -19.64
N GLU A 67 -6.58 5.08 -18.86
CA GLU A 67 -5.45 4.37 -18.30
C GLU A 67 -5.59 4.31 -16.78
N GLU A 68 -5.20 3.18 -16.18
CA GLU A 68 -5.16 3.04 -14.73
C GLU A 68 -3.93 3.77 -14.14
N ALA A 69 -4.16 4.62 -13.15
CA ALA A 69 -3.12 5.37 -12.47
C ALA A 69 -2.49 4.52 -11.36
N THR A 70 -1.24 4.08 -11.58
CA THR A 70 -0.43 3.38 -10.58
C THR A 70 0.58 4.34 -9.94
N PHE A 71 0.74 4.26 -8.62
CA PHE A 71 1.70 5.09 -7.87
C PHE A 71 2.80 4.25 -7.25
N GLY A 72 4.04 4.73 -7.39
CA GLY A 72 5.17 4.21 -6.61
C GLY A 72 5.16 4.75 -5.19
N LEU A 73 5.42 3.87 -4.21
CA LEU A 73 5.58 4.23 -2.81
C LEU A 73 6.91 3.68 -2.28
N GLN A 74 7.66 4.52 -1.57
CA GLN A 74 8.97 4.18 -1.02
C GLN A 74 9.00 4.44 0.48
N GLY A 75 9.67 3.57 1.22
CA GLY A 75 9.87 3.67 2.66
C GLY A 75 10.85 2.62 3.15
N ILE A 76 11.20 2.69 4.43
CA ILE A 76 12.00 1.68 5.12
C ILE A 76 11.05 0.63 5.68
N ILE A 77 11.31 -0.64 5.40
CA ILE A 77 10.54 -1.74 5.95
C ILE A 77 10.82 -1.85 7.46
N SER A 78 9.80 -1.66 8.30
CA SER A 78 9.92 -1.78 9.76
C SER A 78 9.31 -3.07 10.30
N ASN A 79 8.33 -3.64 9.59
CA ASN A 79 7.71 -4.89 9.98
C ASN A 79 7.22 -5.63 8.72
N VAL A 80 7.39 -6.95 8.73
CA VAL A 80 6.95 -7.84 7.67
C VAL A 80 6.25 -9.01 8.35
N ASN A 81 4.97 -9.15 8.06
CA ASN A 81 4.18 -10.30 8.44
C ASN A 81 3.81 -11.04 7.17
N LEU A 82 4.58 -12.05 6.82
CA LEU A 82 4.31 -12.95 5.69
C LEU A 82 3.87 -14.30 6.25
N LEU A 83 3.05 -15.02 5.50
CA LEU A 83 2.68 -16.36 5.95
C LEU A 83 3.90 -17.28 5.95
N PRO A 84 4.02 -18.14 6.98
CA PRO A 84 5.04 -19.17 6.97
C PRO A 84 4.68 -20.22 5.92
N PHE A 85 5.39 -20.22 4.79
CA PHE A 85 5.35 -21.31 3.82
C PHE A 85 6.17 -22.51 4.32
N GLU A 86 5.91 -22.98 5.55
CA GLU A 86 6.53 -24.20 6.03
C GLU A 86 5.63 -25.39 5.67
N SER A 87 5.96 -26.03 4.54
CA SER A 87 5.42 -27.33 4.14
C SER A 87 5.80 -28.38 5.18
N ARG A 88 4.97 -28.58 6.20
CA ARG A 88 4.91 -29.83 6.99
C ARG A 88 3.62 -29.93 7.82
N ARG A 89 2.67 -30.67 7.25
CA ARG A 89 1.77 -31.62 7.95
C ARG A 89 1.07 -31.09 9.22
N SER A 90 0.13 -30.17 9.06
CA SER A 90 -1.05 -30.11 9.94
C SER A 90 -2.20 -29.41 9.21
N ARG A 91 -2.80 -30.13 8.25
CA ARG A 91 -3.77 -29.58 7.28
C ARG A 91 -5.23 -29.57 7.78
N SER A 92 -5.62 -30.26 8.86
CA SER A 92 -7.03 -30.28 9.29
C SER A 92 -7.41 -29.14 10.24
N ASP A 93 -6.59 -28.82 11.24
CA ASP A 93 -6.98 -27.88 12.31
C ASP A 93 -6.57 -26.42 12.03
N ASN A 94 -5.69 -26.20 11.05
CA ASN A 94 -5.16 -24.88 10.71
C ASN A 94 -5.94 -24.16 9.59
N LEU A 95 -6.83 -24.82 8.85
CA LEU A 95 -7.55 -24.19 7.74
C LEU A 95 -8.38 -22.98 8.20
N ASN A 96 -9.09 -23.12 9.34
CA ASN A 96 -9.88 -22.04 9.94
C ASN A 96 -9.02 -20.90 10.51
N ARG A 97 -7.73 -21.14 10.79
CA ARG A 97 -6.79 -20.07 11.19
C ARG A 97 -6.24 -19.35 9.97
N LEU A 98 -5.99 -20.09 8.89
CA LEU A 98 -5.50 -19.57 7.62
C LEU A 98 -6.53 -18.67 6.92
N THR A 99 -7.84 -18.94 7.03
CA THR A 99 -8.91 -18.08 6.48
C THR A 99 -8.90 -16.65 7.02
N HIS A 100 -8.31 -16.42 8.19
CA HIS A 100 -8.16 -15.10 8.80
C HIS A 100 -6.72 -14.56 8.71
N ALA A 101 -5.81 -15.32 8.11
CA ALA A 101 -4.42 -14.93 8.03
C ALA A 101 -4.24 -13.76 7.05
N ARG A 102 -3.42 -12.80 7.47
CA ARG A 102 -3.14 -11.57 6.72
C ARG A 102 -1.65 -11.48 6.47
N GLN A 103 -1.30 -11.10 5.26
CA GLN A 103 0.05 -10.67 4.93
C GLN A 103 0.08 -9.15 4.99
N SER A 104 1.15 -8.58 5.55
CA SER A 104 1.32 -7.14 5.60
C SER A 104 2.78 -6.75 5.65
N VAL A 105 3.09 -5.63 4.99
CA VAL A 105 4.37 -4.92 5.09
C VAL A 105 4.09 -3.55 5.68
N VAL A 106 4.88 -3.18 6.68
CA VAL A 106 4.85 -1.86 7.31
C VAL A 106 6.07 -1.07 6.87
N LEU A 107 5.82 0.10 6.32
CA LEU A 107 6.84 1.05 5.87
C LEU A 107 6.89 2.24 6.83
N THR A 108 8.08 2.77 7.06
CA THR A 108 8.33 3.97 7.85
C THR A 108 9.37 4.86 7.19
N GLY A 109 9.30 6.16 7.50
CA GLY A 109 10.32 7.14 7.11
C GLY A 109 11.39 7.40 8.15
N LEU A 110 11.27 6.83 9.36
CA LEU A 110 12.13 7.15 10.51
C LEU A 110 12.27 8.67 10.77
N GLY A 111 11.22 9.46 10.51
CA GLY A 111 11.23 10.92 10.66
C GLY A 111 11.69 11.70 9.42
N SER A 112 11.86 11.05 8.26
CA SER A 112 12.12 11.73 6.99
C SER A 112 10.94 12.63 6.57
N THR A 113 11.22 13.90 6.27
CA THR A 113 10.23 14.87 5.80
C THR A 113 9.64 14.48 4.43
N VAL A 114 10.46 13.87 3.57
CA VAL A 114 10.04 13.33 2.26
C VAL A 114 9.01 12.21 2.45
N PHE A 115 9.22 11.33 3.43
CA PHE A 115 8.25 10.28 3.73
C PHE A 115 6.99 10.83 4.41
N GLU A 116 7.10 11.86 5.25
CA GLU A 116 5.92 12.54 5.81
C GLU A 116 5.03 13.13 4.70
N GLN A 117 5.64 13.69 3.65
CA GLN A 117 4.91 14.14 2.47
C GLN A 117 4.19 13.00 1.74
N ILE A 118 4.82 11.83 1.61
CA ILE A 118 4.18 10.62 1.05
C ILE A 118 2.95 10.24 1.88
N VAL A 119 3.07 10.23 3.21
CA VAL A 119 1.96 9.90 4.12
C VAL A 119 0.81 10.90 3.95
N GLU A 120 1.12 12.19 3.83
CA GLU A 120 0.10 13.21 3.59
C GLU A 120 -0.60 13.03 2.24
N ASN A 121 0.15 12.68 1.20
CA ASN A 121 -0.43 12.39 -0.12
C ASN A 121 -1.31 11.13 -0.08
N CYS A 122 -0.97 10.11 0.72
CA CYS A 122 -1.87 8.99 0.99
C CYS A 122 -3.18 9.43 1.67
N ARG A 123 -3.15 10.40 2.61
CA ARG A 123 -4.38 10.95 3.22
C ARG A 123 -5.23 11.70 2.21
N ARG A 124 -4.61 12.44 1.28
CA ARG A 124 -5.31 13.12 0.19
C ARG A 124 -5.98 12.12 -0.73
N MET A 125 -5.27 11.08 -1.17
CA MET A 125 -5.83 9.99 -1.96
C MET A 125 -6.99 9.31 -1.26
N TYR A 126 -6.85 8.99 0.03
CA TYR A 126 -7.95 8.45 0.82
C TYR A 126 -9.17 9.38 0.84
N SER A 127 -8.94 10.69 1.01
CA SER A 127 -10.01 11.70 1.02
C SER A 127 -10.67 11.88 -0.34
N MET A 128 -9.94 11.63 -1.44
CA MET A 128 -10.51 11.56 -2.78
C MET A 128 -11.43 10.35 -2.87
N PHE A 129 -10.94 9.15 -2.56
CA PHE A 129 -11.74 7.93 -2.61
C PHE A 129 -12.97 7.96 -1.70
N SER A 130 -12.86 8.54 -0.49
CA SER A 130 -13.99 8.60 0.47
C SER A 130 -15.16 9.46 -0.01
N ARG A 131 -14.95 10.36 -0.97
CA ARG A 131 -16.03 11.15 -1.58
C ARG A 131 -16.85 10.35 -2.59
N TYR A 132 -16.24 9.36 -3.24
CA TYR A 132 -16.87 8.58 -4.32
C TYR A 132 -17.30 7.18 -3.88
N ILE A 133 -16.61 6.60 -2.90
CA ILE A 133 -16.94 5.29 -2.35
C ILE A 133 -17.79 5.48 -1.09
N PRO A 134 -18.94 4.79 -0.96
CA PRO A 134 -19.75 4.85 0.26
C PRO A 134 -18.92 4.54 1.50
N ASN A 135 -19.09 5.35 2.56
CA ASN A 135 -18.31 5.34 3.81
C ASN A 135 -18.11 3.96 4.49
N ALA A 136 -18.90 2.94 4.14
CA ALA A 136 -18.81 1.60 4.70
C ALA A 136 -17.87 0.65 3.92
N LYS A 137 -17.39 1.03 2.73
CA LYS A 137 -16.57 0.16 1.86
C LYS A 137 -15.07 0.46 1.94
N LEU A 138 -14.68 1.67 2.35
CA LEU A 138 -13.28 2.04 2.55
C LEU A 138 -12.79 1.67 3.95
N LEU A 139 -11.60 1.07 4.01
CA LEU A 139 -10.91 0.86 5.29
C LEU A 139 -10.52 2.21 5.88
N PRO A 140 -10.85 2.51 7.14
CA PRO A 140 -10.48 3.78 7.77
C PRO A 140 -8.98 4.05 7.68
N SER A 141 -8.60 5.31 7.47
CA SER A 141 -7.19 5.72 7.35
C SER A 141 -6.33 5.27 8.53
N SER A 142 -6.88 5.23 9.74
CA SER A 142 -6.20 4.74 10.95
C SER A 142 -5.81 3.25 10.91
N LYS A 143 -6.36 2.47 9.97
CA LYS A 143 -6.02 1.04 9.80
C LYS A 143 -4.78 0.82 8.96
N PHE A 144 -4.40 1.78 8.11
CA PHE A 144 -3.22 1.67 7.25
C PHE A 144 -2.20 2.80 7.45
N LEU A 145 -2.62 3.95 7.98
CA LEU A 145 -1.74 5.01 8.48
C LEU A 145 -1.73 4.96 9.99
N SER A 146 -0.56 4.74 10.58
CA SER A 146 -0.42 4.67 12.03
C SER A 146 0.86 5.32 12.52
N ASN A 147 0.86 5.69 13.79
CA ASN A 147 2.08 6.04 14.51
C ASN A 147 2.53 4.76 15.22
N GLN A 148 3.53 4.07 14.67
CA GLN A 148 4.12 2.96 15.40
C GLN A 148 5.08 3.52 16.44
N PRO A 149 4.96 3.12 17.72
CA PRO A 149 6.00 3.40 18.67
C PRO A 149 7.27 2.71 18.18
N SER A 150 8.38 3.44 18.16
CA SER A 150 9.69 2.78 18.06
C SER A 150 9.78 1.72 19.16
N ALA A 151 10.53 0.64 18.94
CA ALA A 151 10.71 -0.45 19.92
C ALA A 151 11.20 0.00 21.32
N ARG A 152 11.56 1.29 21.48
CA ARG A 152 12.01 1.90 22.73
C ARG A 152 11.10 3.04 23.25
N GLY A 153 9.96 3.32 22.63
CA GLY A 153 8.90 4.15 23.20
C GLY A 153 9.15 5.66 23.30
N VAL A 154 10.23 6.20 22.73
CA VAL A 154 10.53 7.66 22.77
C VAL A 154 10.12 8.36 21.48
N ASP A 155 10.42 7.76 20.32
CA ASP A 155 10.05 8.31 19.02
C ASP A 155 8.86 7.56 18.42
N GLN A 156 7.83 8.29 18.00
CA GLN A 156 6.75 7.78 17.17
C GLN A 156 7.00 8.20 15.74
N HIS A 157 7.11 7.23 14.83
CA HIS A 157 7.24 7.52 13.42
C HIS A 157 5.95 7.17 12.69
N LEU A 158 5.63 8.00 11.69
CA LEU A 158 4.55 7.69 10.76
C LEU A 158 4.89 6.42 9.99
N THR A 159 3.86 5.60 9.81
CA THR A 159 3.94 4.33 9.10
C THR A 159 2.79 4.13 8.15
N ILE A 160 3.07 3.40 7.08
CA ILE A 160 2.10 2.94 6.09
C ILE A 160 2.10 1.42 6.13
N THR A 161 0.95 0.83 6.43
CA THR A 161 0.74 -0.62 6.45
C THR A 161 0.00 -1.02 5.20
N ALA A 162 0.69 -1.68 4.26
CA ALA A 162 0.08 -2.34 3.13
C ALA A 162 -0.18 -3.79 3.51
N GLY A 163 -1.44 -4.23 3.52
CA GLY A 163 -1.76 -5.59 3.92
C GLY A 163 -3.07 -6.11 3.40
N ASN A 164 -3.04 -7.37 2.95
CA ASN A 164 -4.17 -8.06 2.35
C ASN A 164 -4.46 -9.36 3.10
N ARG A 165 -5.70 -9.84 2.99
CA ARG A 165 -6.00 -11.22 3.39
C ARG A 165 -5.31 -12.17 2.41
N PHE A 166 -4.80 -13.27 2.94
CA PHE A 166 -4.18 -14.28 2.10
C PHE A 166 -5.24 -15.12 1.38
N PHE A 167 -6.28 -15.52 2.11
CA PHE A 167 -7.45 -16.19 1.53
C PHE A 167 -8.67 -15.28 1.60
N THR A 168 -9.37 -15.16 0.47
CA THR A 168 -10.70 -14.54 0.41
C THR A 168 -11.72 -15.67 0.31
N PRO A 169 -12.68 -15.78 1.26
CA PRO A 169 -13.74 -16.79 1.16
C PRO A 169 -14.49 -16.64 -0.17
N VAL A 170 -14.87 -17.76 -0.81
CA VAL A 170 -15.58 -17.76 -2.11
C VAL A 170 -16.84 -16.87 -2.11
N LYS A 171 -17.55 -16.82 -0.97
CA LYS A 171 -18.74 -15.95 -0.81
C LYS A 171 -18.41 -14.45 -0.87
N GLN A 172 -17.14 -14.08 -0.69
CA GLN A 172 -16.61 -12.71 -0.71
C GLN A 172 -15.72 -12.46 -1.94
N SER A 173 -15.56 -13.45 -2.85
CA SER A 173 -14.72 -13.34 -4.04
C SER A 173 -15.51 -12.98 -5.31
N ALA A 174 -16.76 -12.53 -5.17
CA ALA A 174 -17.56 -12.10 -6.32
C ALA A 174 -16.82 -10.99 -7.08
N GLY A 175 -16.65 -11.17 -8.39
CA GLY A 175 -15.94 -10.22 -9.25
C GLY A 175 -14.40 -10.31 -9.21
N LEU A 176 -13.81 -11.26 -8.47
CA LEU A 176 -12.36 -11.50 -8.47
C LEU A 176 -12.03 -12.71 -9.35
N GLU A 177 -10.98 -12.59 -10.16
CA GLU A 177 -10.43 -13.74 -10.87
C GLU A 177 -9.83 -14.74 -9.89
N LEU A 178 -10.10 -16.02 -10.12
CA LEU A 178 -9.46 -17.08 -9.35
C LEU A 178 -8.00 -17.17 -9.79
N VAL A 179 -7.09 -16.76 -8.91
CA VAL A 179 -5.66 -16.98 -9.12
C VAL A 179 -5.37 -18.43 -8.72
N ASP A 180 -5.04 -19.26 -9.71
CA ASP A 180 -4.60 -20.62 -9.45
C ASP A 180 -3.21 -20.57 -8.80
N ILE A 181 -3.11 -21.02 -7.55
CA ILE A 181 -1.82 -21.07 -6.86
C ILE A 181 -1.13 -22.33 -7.36
N ASP A 182 -0.07 -22.13 -8.14
CA ASP A 182 0.68 -23.23 -8.74
C ASP A 182 1.21 -24.17 -7.64
N ARG A 183 1.20 -25.48 -7.91
CA ARG A 183 1.60 -26.50 -6.91
C ARG A 183 3.06 -26.38 -6.47
N GLU A 184 3.88 -25.66 -7.23
CA GLU A 184 5.26 -25.36 -6.86
C GLU A 184 5.38 -24.26 -5.79
N LEU A 185 4.37 -23.39 -5.66
CA LEU A 185 4.33 -22.31 -4.66
C LEU A 185 3.69 -22.77 -3.33
N ASP A 186 2.90 -23.85 -3.34
CA ASP A 186 2.32 -24.53 -2.15
C ASP A 186 2.35 -26.08 -2.30
N PRO A 187 3.49 -26.74 -2.00
CA PRO A 187 3.62 -28.21 -2.01
C PRO A 187 2.94 -28.91 -0.80
#